data_AF-A0A2N0LHD4-F1
#
_entry.id   AF-A0A2N0LHD4-F1
#
_cell.length_a   1.000
_cell.length_b   1.000
_cell.length_c   1.000
_cell.angle_alpha   90.00
_cell.angle_beta   90.00
_cell.angle_gamma   90.00
#
_symmetry.space_group_name_H-M   'P 1'
#
loop_
_entity.id
_entity.type
_entity.pdbx_description
1 polymer ?
#
loop_
_entity_poly.entity_id
_entity_poly.type
_entity_poly.pdbx_seq_one_letter_code
_entity_poly.pdbx_strand_id
1 'polypeptide(L)'
;MTSIELPGRIGVVVTADILPSDLMVFHSLVGFPDQAVADLAMEQAADALAKENRSQGFDDLGVRQEGRNLRIRLIVGLPKFAEVFQLLAPNN
;
A
#
# COMPACT_ATOMS: atom_id res chain seq x y z
N MET A 1 13.89 3.21 5.23
CA MET A 1 12.94 2.46 4.38
C MET A 1 12.30 3.45 3.43
N THR A 2 12.15 3.13 2.15
CA THR A 2 11.63 4.05 1.12
C THR A 2 10.15 3.75 0.87
N SER A 3 9.29 4.77 0.76
CA SER A 3 7.88 4.62 0.35
C SER A 3 7.77 3.82 -0.94
N ILE A 4 6.65 3.11 -1.12
CA ILE A 4 6.27 2.62 -2.44
C ILE A 4 6.06 3.85 -3.34
N GLU A 5 6.84 3.93 -4.41
CA GLU A 5 6.69 4.99 -5.41
C GLU A 5 5.72 4.54 -6.48
N LEU A 6 4.58 5.24 -6.56
CA LEU A 6 3.60 5.09 -7.62
C LEU A 6 3.59 6.39 -8.44
N PRO A 7 4.32 6.44 -9.56
CA PRO A 7 4.32 7.57 -10.48
C PRO A 7 2.90 8.04 -10.83
N GLY A 8 2.70 9.36 -10.84
CA GLY A 8 1.43 9.95 -11.23
C GLY A 8 0.33 9.89 -10.16
N ARG A 9 0.61 9.47 -8.92
CA ARG A 9 -0.36 9.58 -7.82
C ARG A 9 -0.72 11.05 -7.56
N ILE A 10 -2.01 11.34 -7.39
CA ILE A 10 -2.52 12.68 -7.05
C ILE A 10 -2.88 12.81 -5.56
N GLY A 11 -2.99 11.69 -4.85
CA GLY A 11 -3.29 11.67 -3.42
C GLY A 11 -3.28 10.26 -2.86
N VAL A 12 -3.08 10.16 -1.55
CA VAL A 12 -3.10 8.91 -0.79
C VAL A 12 -3.87 9.14 0.50
N VAL A 13 -4.81 8.24 0.80
CA VAL A 13 -5.45 8.15 2.12
C VAL A 13 -5.06 6.81 2.73
N VAL A 14 -4.47 6.84 3.93
CA VAL A 14 -4.12 5.64 4.68
C VAL A 14 -4.94 5.58 5.95
N THR A 15 -5.60 4.46 6.18
CA THR A 15 -6.23 4.11 7.46
C THR A 15 -5.61 2.84 7.99
N ALA A 16 -5.42 2.77 9.30
CA ALA A 16 -4.90 1.58 9.96
C ALA A 16 -5.83 1.19 11.11
N ASP A 17 -5.93 -0.11 11.37
CA ASP A 17 -6.69 -0.66 12.49
C ASP A 17 -5.92 -1.81 13.14
N ILE A 18 -6.15 -2.02 14.44
CA ILE A 18 -5.56 -3.12 15.21
C ILE A 18 -6.51 -4.31 15.15
N LEU A 19 -6.01 -5.44 14.67
CA LEU A 19 -6.72 -6.71 14.65
C LEU A 19 -6.41 -7.52 15.91
N PRO A 20 -7.22 -8.54 16.24
CA PRO A 20 -6.85 -9.53 17.25
C PRO A 20 -5.49 -10.18 16.93
N SER A 21 -4.84 -10.73 17.97
CA SER A 21 -3.55 -11.45 17.85
C SER A 21 -2.34 -10.57 17.49
N ASP A 22 -2.30 -9.34 18.02
CA ASP A 22 -1.20 -8.39 17.80
C ASP A 22 -0.90 -8.12 16.32
N LEU A 23 -1.94 -8.17 15.48
CA LEU A 23 -1.88 -7.84 14.06
C LEU A 23 -2.43 -6.43 13.83
N MET A 24 -2.02 -5.83 12.73
CA MET A 24 -2.57 -4.58 12.23
C MET A 24 -2.89 -4.72 10.76
N VAL A 25 -3.96 -4.04 10.35
CA VAL A 25 -4.33 -3.91 8.95
C VAL A 25 -4.16 -2.47 8.51
N PHE A 26 -3.52 -2.27 7.37
CA PHE A 26 -3.44 -0.99 6.68
C PHE A 26 -4.28 -1.04 5.42
N HIS A 27 -5.09 -0.02 5.21
CA HIS A 27 -5.84 0.21 3.99
C HIS A 27 -5.36 1.53 3.40
N SER A 28 -4.86 1.49 2.17
CA SER A 28 -4.50 2.67 1.41
C SER A 28 -5.40 2.81 0.20
N LEU A 29 -5.88 4.02 -0.07
CA LEU A 29 -6.54 4.39 -1.30
C LEU A 29 -5.69 5.45 -2.01
N VAL A 30 -5.11 5.07 -3.15
CA VAL A 30 -4.24 5.91 -3.97
C VAL A 30 -5.03 6.38 -5.18
N GLY A 31 -5.10 7.69 -5.40
CA GLY A 31 -5.79 8.27 -6.56
C GLY A 31 -4.84 8.62 -7.71
N PHE A 32 -5.34 8.50 -8.93
CA PHE A 32 -4.62 8.81 -10.17
C PHE A 32 -5.42 9.76 -11.08
N PRO A 33 -4.75 10.54 -11.96
CA PRO A 33 -5.40 11.55 -12.78
C PRO A 33 -6.33 10.94 -13.83
N ASP A 34 -5.98 9.77 -14.37
CA ASP A 34 -6.75 9.06 -15.39
C ASP A 34 -6.60 7.53 -15.26
N GLN A 35 -7.38 6.82 -16.06
CA GLN A 35 -7.44 5.35 -16.03
C GLN A 35 -6.14 4.71 -16.51
N ALA A 36 -5.49 5.26 -17.53
CA ALA A 36 -4.27 4.67 -18.09
C ALA A 36 -3.11 4.74 -17.08
N VAL A 37 -3.01 5.84 -16.33
CA VAL A 37 -2.04 5.95 -15.24
C VAL A 37 -2.38 4.98 -14.10
N ALA A 38 -3.66 4.80 -13.76
CA ALA A 38 -4.07 3.85 -12.72
C ALA A 38 -3.77 2.39 -13.12
N ASP A 39 -3.95 2.01 -14.39
CA ASP A 39 -3.65 0.68 -14.91
C ASP A 39 -2.14 0.39 -14.81
N LEU A 40 -1.29 1.34 -15.22
CA LEU A 40 0.17 1.20 -15.08
C LEU A 40 0.60 1.13 -13.60
N ALA A 41 -0.02 1.94 -12.76
CA ALA A 41 0.28 1.94 -11.33
C ALA A 41 -0.15 0.62 -10.65
N MET A 42 -1.16 -0.08 -11.16
CA MET A 42 -1.57 -1.40 -10.64
C MET A 42 -0.45 -2.42 -10.81
N GLU A 43 0.17 -2.49 -11.99
CA GLU A 43 1.29 -3.39 -12.28
C GLU A 43 2.49 -3.05 -11.39
N GLN A 44 2.84 -1.76 -11.31
CA GLN A 44 3.95 -1.29 -10.47
C GLN A 44 3.72 -1.54 -8.98
N ALA A 45 2.48 -1.35 -8.50
CA ALA A 45 2.11 -1.63 -7.12
C ALA A 45 2.24 -3.13 -6.82
N ALA A 46 1.78 -4.00 -7.73
CA ALA A 46 1.91 -5.45 -7.55
C ALA A 46 3.38 -5.88 -7.43
N ASP A 47 4.26 -5.36 -8.30
CA ASP A 47 5.70 -5.66 -8.26
C ASP A 47 6.38 -5.14 -7.00
N ALA A 48 6.10 -3.89 -6.62
CA ALA A 48 6.66 -3.27 -5.43
C ALA A 48 6.22 -4.01 -4.16
N LEU A 49 4.92 -4.32 -4.05
CA LEU A 49 4.37 -5.04 -2.90
C LEU A 49 4.87 -6.48 -2.82
N ALA A 50 5.09 -7.16 -3.95
CA ALA A 50 5.70 -8.49 -3.97
C ALA A 50 7.17 -8.47 -3.51
N LYS A 51 7.90 -7.40 -3.78
CA LYS A 51 9.25 -7.18 -3.26
C LYS A 51 9.23 -6.91 -1.76
N GLU A 52 8.34 -6.03 -1.30
CA GLU A 52 8.22 -5.70 0.12
C GLU A 52 7.68 -6.87 0.95
N ASN A 53 6.80 -7.70 0.40
CA ASN A 53 6.34 -8.90 1.11
C ASN A 53 7.50 -9.84 1.45
N ARG A 54 8.50 -9.95 0.57
CA ARG A 54 9.70 -10.77 0.81
C ARG A 54 10.63 -10.18 1.87
N SER A 55 10.67 -8.86 2.03
CA SER A 55 11.52 -8.18 3.02
C SER A 55 10.83 -8.08 4.38
N GLN A 56 9.54 -7.79 4.38
CA GLN A 56 8.76 -7.49 5.57
C GLN A 56 8.03 -8.70 6.13
N GLY A 57 7.77 -9.75 5.34
CA GLY A 57 6.98 -10.91 5.79
C GLY A 57 5.58 -10.49 6.21
N PHE A 58 4.78 -10.01 5.26
CA PHE A 58 3.40 -9.65 5.52
C PHE A 58 2.57 -10.92 5.73
N ASP A 59 1.62 -10.87 6.67
CA ASP A 59 0.69 -11.97 6.93
C ASP A 59 -0.36 -12.07 5.81
N ASP A 60 -0.75 -10.93 5.25
CA ASP A 60 -1.65 -10.82 4.10
C ASP A 60 -1.37 -9.55 3.29
N LEU A 61 -1.58 -9.62 1.98
CA LEU A 61 -1.35 -8.52 1.04
C LEU A 61 -2.36 -8.62 -0.10
N GLY A 62 -3.03 -7.50 -0.40
CA GLY A 62 -3.91 -7.38 -1.55
C GLY A 62 -3.82 -6.01 -2.20
N VAL A 63 -3.90 -5.99 -3.53
CA VAL A 63 -4.06 -4.78 -4.32
C VAL A 63 -5.22 -4.98 -5.29
N ARG A 64 -6.08 -3.96 -5.41
CA ARG A 64 -7.21 -3.97 -6.32
C ARG A 64 -7.41 -2.59 -6.91
N GLN A 65 -7.72 -2.54 -8.19
CA GLN A 65 -8.11 -1.31 -8.85
C GLN A 65 -9.61 -1.01 -8.69
N GLU A 66 -9.93 0.26 -8.43
CA GLU A 66 -11.28 0.82 -8.27
C GLU A 66 -11.39 2.05 -9.18
N GLY A 67 -11.60 1.83 -10.48
CA GLY A 67 -11.56 2.89 -11.50
C GLY A 67 -10.18 3.54 -11.57
N ARG A 68 -10.11 4.84 -11.30
CA ARG A 68 -8.85 5.61 -11.26
C ARG A 68 -8.11 5.53 -9.93
N ASN A 69 -8.53 4.64 -9.03
CA ASN A 69 -7.90 4.48 -7.73
C ASN A 69 -7.33 3.08 -7.58
N LEU A 70 -6.28 2.95 -6.78
CA LEU A 70 -5.79 1.66 -6.29
C LEU A 70 -6.08 1.55 -4.80
N ARG A 71 -6.73 0.45 -4.42
CA ARG A 71 -6.87 0.05 -3.03
C ARG A 71 -5.80 -0.98 -2.70
N ILE A 72 -4.99 -0.67 -1.70
CA ILE A 72 -3.97 -1.57 -1.16
C ILE A 72 -4.39 -1.96 0.26
N ARG A 73 -4.27 -3.25 0.58
CA ARG A 73 -4.48 -3.80 1.91
C ARG A 73 -3.25 -4.60 2.33
N LEU A 74 -2.77 -4.35 3.55
CA LEU A 74 -1.61 -5.02 4.14
C LEU A 74 -1.98 -5.48 5.56
N ILE A 75 -1.64 -6.70 5.93
CA ILE A 75 -1.70 -7.18 7.32
C ILE A 75 -0.30 -7.53 7.79
N VAL A 76 0.08 -7.01 8.96
CA VAL A 76 1.39 -7.22 9.59
C VAL A 76 1.27 -7.31 11.10
N GLY A 77 2.28 -7.86 11.76
CA GLY A 77 2.43 -7.72 13.21
C GLY A 77 2.55 -6.27 13.69
N LEU A 78 1.88 -5.94 14.79
CA LEU A 78 1.85 -4.65 15.48
C LEU A 78 3.23 -3.98 15.66
N PRO A 79 4.33 -4.69 15.97
CA PRO A 79 5.65 -4.07 16.09
C PRO A 79 6.15 -3.38 14.81
N LYS A 80 5.60 -3.72 13.64
CA LYS A 80 6.00 -3.18 12.33
C LYS A 80 5.21 -1.94 11.92
N PHE A 81 4.35 -1.40 12.80
CA PHE A 81 3.44 -0.30 12.47
C PHE A 81 4.15 0.88 11.82
N ALA A 82 5.20 1.41 12.47
CA ALA A 82 5.88 2.61 12.00
C ALA A 82 6.55 2.39 10.63
N GLU A 83 7.12 1.21 10.40
CA GLU A 83 7.80 0.85 9.16
C GLU A 83 6.79 0.76 7.99
N VAL A 84 5.68 0.07 8.20
CA VAL A 84 4.65 -0.11 7.16
C VAL A 84 3.86 1.17 6.91
N PHE A 85 3.63 1.98 7.94
CA PHE A 85 3.00 3.29 7.77
C PHE A 85 3.85 4.20 6.87
N GLN A 86 5.18 4.23 7.07
CA GLN A 86 6.11 5.01 6.24
C GLN A 86 6.17 4.50 4.79
N LEU A 87 5.96 3.20 4.58
CA LEU A 87 5.87 2.56 3.26
C LEU A 87 4.71 3.09 2.41
N LEU A 88 3.59 3.43 3.07
CA LEU A 88 2.36 3.93 2.43
C LEU A 88 2.26 5.46 2.46
N ALA A 89 3.02 6.11 3.34
CA ALA A 89 3.02 7.55 3.46
C ALA A 89 3.56 8.21 2.17
N PRO A 90 3.03 9.37 1.77
CA PRO A 90 3.63 10.10 0.68
C PRO A 90 5.05 10.55 1.07
N ASN A 91 6.06 10.11 0.32
CA ASN A 91 7.33 10.84 0.26
C ASN A 91 7.05 12.31 -0.13
N ASN A 92 7.49 13.25 0.72
CA ASN A 92 7.65 14.66 0.36
C ASN A 92 8.83 14.84 -0.58
#